data_AF-U1NAB8-F1
#
_entry.id   AF-U1NAB8-F1
#
_cell.length_a   1.000
_cell.length_b   1.000
_cell.length_c   1.000
_cell.angle_alpha   90.00
_cell.angle_beta   90.00
_cell.angle_gamma   90.00
#
_symmetry.space_group_name_H-M   'P 1'
#
loop_
_entity.id
_entity.type
_entity.pdbx_description
1 polymer ?
#
loop_
_entity_poly.entity_id
_entity_poly.type
_entity_poly.pdbx_seq_one_letter_code
_entity_poly.pdbx_strand_id
1 'polypeptide(L)' 'MPTEYNYSRPTVLNMERKPFLSSEDIELLPLDESDAEFLRDGVNHRQVRTNIGITKPQTLADERSLIESRMESEDVSLS' A
#
# COMPACT_ATOMS: atom_id res chain seq x y z
N MET A 1 -36.50 1.80 14.18
CA MET A 1 -35.63 0.62 14.04
C MET A 1 -34.47 1.04 13.15
N PRO A 2 -33.22 1.09 13.66
CA PRO A 2 -32.08 1.49 12.86
C PRO A 2 -31.80 0.39 11.84
N THR A 3 -31.75 0.75 10.57
CA THR A 3 -31.34 -0.14 9.47
C THR A 3 -29.84 -0.40 9.61
N GLU A 4 -29.50 -1.64 9.92
CA GLU A 4 -28.12 -2.14 9.85
C GLU A 4 -27.63 -1.96 8.42
N TYR A 5 -26.66 -1.07 8.22
CA TYR A 5 -25.92 -0.98 6.98
C TYR A 5 -25.07 -2.25 6.88
N ASN A 6 -25.48 -3.16 6.01
CA ASN A 6 -24.62 -4.26 5.57
C ASN A 6 -23.41 -3.63 4.87
N TYR A 7 -22.31 -3.49 5.61
CA TYR A 7 -20.99 -3.38 5.02
C TYR A 7 -20.64 -4.73 4.41
N SER A 8 -21.23 -5.00 3.24
CA SER A 8 -20.67 -5.98 2.32
C SER A 8 -19.27 -5.49 1.98
N ARG A 9 -18.25 -6.01 2.68
CA ARG A 9 -16.86 -5.89 2.24
C ARG A 9 -16.84 -6.36 0.79
N PRO A 10 -16.55 -5.50 -0.19
CA PRO A 10 -16.39 -5.99 -1.55
C PRO A 10 -15.16 -6.88 -1.52
N THR A 11 -15.38 -8.17 -1.69
CA THR A 11 -14.39 -9.14 -2.14
C THR A 11 -13.56 -8.45 -3.22
N VAL A 12 -12.28 -8.22 -2.93
CA VAL A 12 -11.22 -7.66 -3.79
C VAL A 12 -11.55 -7.86 -5.27
N LEU A 13 -12.29 -6.89 -5.80
CA LEU A 13 -12.52 -6.79 -7.23
C LEU A 13 -11.19 -6.31 -7.78
N ASN A 14 -10.67 -7.07 -8.74
CA ASN A 14 -9.59 -6.69 -9.63
C ASN A 14 -10.02 -5.43 -10.41
N MET A 15 -10.11 -4.29 -9.70
CA MET A 15 -10.36 -2.97 -10.24
C MET A 15 -9.06 -2.55 -10.87
N GLU A 16 -9.07 -2.36 -12.19
CA GLU A 16 -7.96 -1.75 -12.91
C GLU A 16 -7.48 -0.52 -12.13
N ARG A 17 -6.31 -0.63 -11.49
CA ARG A 17 -5.76 0.48 -10.72
C ARG A 17 -5.51 1.62 -11.69
N LYS A 18 -6.09 2.79 -11.41
CA LYS A 18 -5.88 3.98 -12.23
C LYS A 18 -4.73 4.78 -11.65
N PRO A 19 -3.77 5.24 -12.48
CA PRO A 19 -2.72 6.12 -11.99
C PRO A 19 -3.34 7.43 -11.48
N PHE A 20 -2.86 7.90 -10.32
CA PHE A 20 -3.23 9.22 -9.80
C PHE A 20 -2.27 10.31 -10.31
N LEU A 21 -1.08 9.91 -10.77
CA LEU A 21 -0.10 10.79 -11.40
C LEU A 21 0.59 10.03 -12.54
N SER A 22 0.75 10.69 -13.68
CA SER A 22 1.47 10.13 -14.83
C SER A 22 2.42 11.15 -15.44
N SER A 23 3.52 10.63 -15.98
CA SER A 23 4.52 11.34 -16.77
C SER A 23 4.85 10.52 -18.02
N GLU A 24 5.81 10.96 -18.84
CA GLU A 24 6.19 10.28 -20.09
C GLU A 24 6.74 8.87 -19.84
N ASP A 25 7.48 8.68 -18.73
CA ASP A 25 8.17 7.43 -18.43
C ASP A 25 7.67 6.70 -17.16
N ILE A 26 6.82 7.34 -16.35
CA ILE A 26 6.46 6.86 -15.02
C ILE A 26 4.98 7.09 -14.73
N GLU A 27 4.33 6.06 -14.19
CA GLU A 27 2.98 6.12 -13.65
C GLU A 27 3.00 5.80 -12.15
N LEU A 28 2.31 6.60 -11.34
CA LEU A 28 2.11 6.34 -9.93
C LEU A 28 0.67 5.86 -9.71
N LEU A 29 0.56 4.61 -9.27
CA LEU A 29 -0.70 3.96 -8.95
C LEU A 29 -0.91 3.97 -7.42
N PRO A 30 -2.16 3.94 -6.95
CA PRO A 30 -2.47 3.67 -5.56
C PRO A 30 -1.81 2.36 -5.09
N LEU A 31 -1.34 2.38 -3.85
CA LEU A 31 -0.68 1.25 -3.23
C LEU A 31 -1.65 0.08 -3.01
N ASP A 32 -1.22 -1.14 -3.28
CA ASP A 32 -2.02 -2.34 -3.04
C ASP A 32 -1.18 -3.48 -2.46
N GLU A 33 -1.86 -4.49 -1.91
CA GLU A 33 -1.21 -5.64 -1.28
C GLU A 33 -0.32 -6.42 -2.26
N SER A 34 -0.65 -6.45 -3.56
CA SER A 34 0.19 -7.14 -4.54
C SER A 34 1.57 -6.51 -4.71
N ASP A 35 1.75 -5.25 -4.29
CA ASP A 35 3.01 -4.52 -4.44
C ASP A 35 4.00 -4.85 -3.30
N ALA A 36 3.55 -5.58 -2.27
CA ALA A 36 4.35 -5.91 -1.09
C ALA A 36 5.67 -6.61 -1.44
N GLU A 37 5.69 -7.49 -2.45
CA GLU A 37 6.92 -8.16 -2.89
C GLU A 37 7.94 -7.18 -3.48
N PHE A 38 7.47 -6.28 -4.34
CA PHE A 38 8.31 -5.26 -4.97
C PHE A 38 8.87 -4.29 -3.93
N LEU A 39 8.03 -3.82 -3.00
CA LEU A 39 8.45 -2.93 -1.93
C LEU A 39 9.46 -3.59 -1.00
N ARG A 40 9.18 -4.83 -0.55
CA ARG A 40 10.10 -5.62 0.28
C ARG A 40 11.49 -5.68 -0.35
N ASP A 41 11.58 -5.98 -1.64
CA ASP A 41 12.86 -6.14 -2.32
C ASP A 41 13.58 -4.79 -2.47
N GLY A 42 12.83 -3.72 -2.76
CA GLY A 42 13.34 -2.36 -2.81
C GLY A 42 13.92 -1.88 -1.47
N VAL A 43 13.16 -1.98 -0.39
CA VAL A 43 13.60 -1.52 0.95
C VAL A 43 14.72 -2.39 1.51
N ASN A 44 14.76 -3.67 1.15
CA ASN A 44 15.82 -4.57 1.60
C ASN A 44 17.11 -4.46 0.79
N HIS A 45 17.06 -3.83 -0.38
CA HIS A 45 18.25 -3.62 -1.20
C HIS A 45 19.31 -2.88 -0.39
N ARG A 46 20.56 -3.38 -0.38
CA ARG A 46 21.63 -2.89 0.52
C ARG A 46 21.84 -1.38 0.43
N GLN A 47 21.79 -0.82 -0.78
CA GLN A 47 21.99 0.61 -1.01
C GLN A 47 20.79 1.46 -0.58
N VAL A 48 19.58 0.89 -0.51
CA VAL A 48 18.38 1.59 -0.06
C VAL A 48 18.30 1.50 1.45
N ARG A 49 18.36 0.28 2.00
CA ARG A 49 18.20 -0.04 3.42
C ARG A 49 19.09 0.81 4.33
N THR A 50 20.36 0.97 3.96
CA THR A 50 21.34 1.77 4.73
C THR A 50 20.97 3.25 4.78
N ASN A 51 20.39 3.79 3.70
CA ASN A 51 20.06 5.22 3.59
C ASN A 51 18.73 5.57 4.26
N ILE A 52 17.80 4.61 4.37
CA ILE A 52 16.49 4.82 5.02
C ILE A 52 16.48 4.45 6.51
N GLY A 53 17.65 4.20 7.10
CA GLY A 53 17.79 3.94 8.55
C GLY A 53 17.26 2.58 9.01
N ILE A 54 16.93 1.68 8.08
CA ILE A 54 16.47 0.33 8.41
C ILE A 54 17.67 -0.55 8.75
N THR A 55 17.69 -1.10 9.97
CA THR A 55 18.82 -1.91 10.45
C THR A 55 18.66 -3.41 10.16
N LYS A 56 17.42 -3.87 9.94
CA LYS A 56 17.08 -5.27 9.71
C LYS A 56 16.25 -5.43 8.43
N PRO A 57 16.45 -6.50 7.64
CA PRO A 57 15.57 -6.77 6.51
C PRO A 57 14.11 -6.92 6.94
N GLN A 58 13.19 -6.33 6.18
CA GLN A 58 11.74 -6.48 6.35
C GLN A 58 11.28 -7.80 5.73
N THR A 59 10.31 -8.47 6.36
CA THR A 59 9.68 -9.66 5.79
C THR A 59 8.49 -9.28 4.91
N LEU A 60 8.00 -10.22 4.11
CA LEU A 60 6.77 -10.02 3.32
C LEU A 60 5.56 -9.70 4.21
N ALA A 61 5.48 -10.36 5.38
CA ALA A 61 4.38 -10.15 6.31
C ALA A 61 4.41 -8.74 6.92
N ASP A 62 5.61 -8.22 7.21
CA ASP A 62 5.77 -6.86 7.72
C ASP A 62 5.29 -5.83 6.69
N GLU A 63 5.67 -5.98 5.42
CA GLU A 63 5.25 -5.08 4.34
C GLU A 63 3.74 -5.14 4.07
N ARG A 64 3.14 -6.33 4.05
CA ARG A 64 1.68 -6.47 3.90
C ARG A 64 0.92 -5.79 5.03
N SER A 65 1.36 -6.01 6.27
CA SER A 65 0.75 -5.37 7.44
C SER A 65 0.91 -3.84 7.39
N LEU A 66 2.05 -3.35 6.89
CA LEU A 66 2.27 -1.92 6.68
C LEU A 66 1.28 -1.35 5.67
N ILE A 67 1.14 -1.99 4.49
CA ILE A 67 0.22 -1.56 3.43
C ILE A 67 -1.21 -1.53 3.96
N GLU A 68 -1.66 -2.61 4.59
CA GLU A 68 -3.00 -2.71 5.18
C GLU A 68 -3.25 -1.60 6.21
N SER A 69 -2.31 -1.37 7.14
CA SER A 69 -2.43 -0.31 8.15
C SER A 69 -2.54 1.09 7.56
N ARG A 70 -1.94 1.34 6.39
CA ARG A 70 -1.98 2.64 5.71
C ARG A 70 -3.26 2.82 4.93
N MET A 71 -3.75 1.76 4.28
CA MET A 71 -5.05 1.76 3.61
C MET A 71 -6.20 1.96 4.60
N GLU A 72 -6.12 1.38 5.81
CA GLU A 72 -7.13 1.59 6.85
C GLU A 72 -7.09 3.00 7.47
N SER A 73 -5.98 3.72 7.31
CA SER A 73 -5.79 5.07 7.88
C SER A 73 -6.27 6.23 7.01
N GLU A 74 -6.96 5.95 5.89
CA GLU A 74 -7.56 6.97 5.02
C GLU A 74 -8.77 7.66 5.68
N ASP A 75 -8.50 8.49 6.68
CA ASP A 75 -9.39 9.59 7.06
C ASP A 75 -8.59 10.77 7.61
N VAL A 76 -7.60 11.25 6.83
CA VAL A 76 -7.02 12.58 7.04
C VAL A 76 -7.80 13.57 6.18
N SER A 77 -8.93 14.04 6.73
CA SER A 77 -9.60 15.24 6.22
C SER A 77 -8.66 16.44 6.42
N LEU A 78 -7.99 16.89 5.35
CA LEU A 78 -7.30 18.19 5.35
C LEU A 78 -8.35 19.27 5.11
N SER A 79 -8.91 19.80 6.20
CA SER A 79 -9.78 20.98 6.23
C SER A 79 -9.02 22.30 6.30
#